data_AF-A0A3S9VVQ0-F1
#
_entry.id   AF-A0A3S9VVQ0-F1
#
_cell.length_a   1.000
_cell.length_b   1.000
_cell.length_c   1.000
_cell.angle_alpha   90.00
_cell.angle_beta   90.00
_cell.angle_gamma   90.00
#
_symmetry.space_group_name_H-M   'P 1'
#
loop_
_entity.id
_entity.type
_entity.pdbx_description
1 polymer ?
#
loop_
_entity_poly.entity_id
_entity_poly.type
_entity_poly.pdbx_seq_one_letter_code
_entity_poly.pdbx_strand_id
1 'polypeptide(L)'
;MKKFNLKSCLMLLACLAFSFNFMACTDDDGDSDGPEVDDSIRTRTFESADYNSGWKYFSFKKGNFVELTAEQATTSLEWDVAFNRYYVKTNSGTSGKGKGGVLDSGETTFAAVTGDVNAEFVVDDSLRIMTTMGNFTKDSYNPGIQCEGSNSWAWYKYMESTWYYNHNVFVFRSADGKNCAKVIFDTYKDKLGNSGHITFRYMYDGEADADIEQGGEQPEEPETPVTNKVVYVASSNATDPWKYFSFAKGDFVDLTEEQAATSLDWDIAFQRYYIRTNSGTSGKGQGGALDMNKTSFDDVPNVPTSGYTIDKLVNMMAGMGSFEEKSGNPAFQCKGQPTWAWFNAPAEMKWYYNNNVFAIQTADGKHWAKIIMKTYKGTNEKGNIEFEYVYPAK
;
A
#
# COMPACT_ATOMS: atom_id res chain seq x y z
N MET A 1 74.99 -23.87 5.01
CA MET A 1 73.73 -24.42 5.58
C MET A 1 72.57 -23.84 4.77
N LYS A 2 72.24 -24.42 3.60
CA LYS A 2 70.98 -25.14 3.25
C LYS A 2 69.72 -24.39 3.72
N LYS A 3 68.86 -23.82 2.86
CA LYS A 3 68.03 -24.41 1.75
C LYS A 3 67.95 -23.43 0.54
N PHE A 4 68.18 -23.82 -0.73
CA PHE A 4 67.26 -24.40 -1.74
C PHE A 4 65.91 -23.63 -1.87
N ASN A 5 65.33 -23.22 -3.02
CA ASN A 5 65.51 -23.39 -4.48
C ASN A 5 64.58 -22.35 -5.17
N LEU A 6 65.01 -21.48 -6.09
CA LEU A 6 64.83 -21.50 -7.57
C LEU A 6 63.44 -21.87 -8.16
N LYS A 7 62.82 -20.89 -8.85
CA LYS A 7 62.20 -20.90 -10.21
C LYS A 7 60.99 -19.94 -10.26
N SER A 8 61.09 -18.79 -10.95
CA SER A 8 60.75 -18.59 -12.38
C SER A 8 59.24 -18.79 -12.62
N CYS A 9 58.45 -17.80 -13.05
CA CYS A 9 58.48 -17.19 -14.38
C CYS A 9 57.38 -16.10 -14.48
N LEU A 10 57.62 -15.09 -15.33
CA LEU A 10 56.70 -14.40 -16.26
C LEU A 10 55.27 -14.06 -15.78
N MET A 11 54.72 -12.87 -15.97
CA MET A 11 54.71 -12.11 -17.21
C MET A 11 54.12 -10.70 -16.97
N LEU A 12 54.49 -9.80 -17.89
CA LEU A 12 54.18 -8.38 -18.04
C LEU A 12 52.76 -7.92 -17.64
N LEU A 13 52.68 -6.73 -17.03
CA LEU A 13 51.84 -5.64 -17.55
C LEU A 13 52.50 -4.27 -17.24
N ALA A 14 53.22 -3.76 -18.23
CA ALA A 14 53.71 -2.39 -18.37
C ALA A 14 52.68 -1.64 -19.25
N CYS A 15 52.39 -0.36 -19.13
CA CYS A 15 52.83 0.72 -18.28
C CYS A 15 51.72 1.77 -18.33
N LEU A 16 51.38 2.36 -17.18
CA LEU A 16 50.71 3.65 -17.15
C LEU A 16 51.63 4.69 -17.80
N ALA A 17 51.11 5.45 -18.76
CA ALA A 17 51.67 6.73 -19.14
C ALA A 17 50.74 7.82 -18.59
N PHE A 18 51.09 8.32 -17.41
CA PHE A 18 50.66 9.64 -16.97
C PHE A 18 51.45 10.69 -17.75
N SER A 19 50.74 11.59 -18.41
CA SER A 19 51.23 12.94 -18.63
C SER A 19 50.06 13.89 -18.45
N PHE A 20 50.03 14.49 -17.25
CA PHE A 20 49.23 15.65 -16.92
C PHE A 20 49.64 16.85 -17.79
N ASN A 21 48.66 17.61 -18.25
CA ASN A 21 48.78 19.07 -18.33
C ASN A 21 47.49 19.70 -17.77
N PHE A 22 47.73 20.65 -16.86
CA PHE A 22 46.87 21.60 -16.12
C PHE A 22 45.70 22.21 -16.92
N MET A 23 44.63 22.81 -16.36
CA MET A 23 44.00 22.92 -15.04
C MET A 23 42.88 23.96 -15.26
N ALA A 24 41.63 23.64 -14.90
CA ALA A 24 40.60 24.63 -14.54
C ALA A 24 39.49 23.90 -13.76
N CYS A 25 39.53 24.02 -12.44
CA CYS A 25 38.43 23.71 -11.53
C CYS A 25 37.21 24.56 -11.92
N THR A 26 35.98 24.07 -11.84
CA THR A 26 35.27 23.89 -10.55
C THR A 26 34.16 22.83 -10.62
N ASP A 27 34.22 21.96 -9.62
CA ASP A 27 33.18 21.15 -8.96
C ASP A 27 32.43 20.08 -9.79
N ASP A 28 32.97 18.87 -9.65
CA ASP A 28 32.43 17.55 -10.01
C ASP A 28 31.59 17.05 -8.83
N ASP A 29 30.27 17.20 -8.91
CA ASP A 29 29.33 16.41 -8.11
C ASP A 29 28.96 15.19 -8.95
N GLY A 30 29.54 14.05 -8.58
CA GLY A 30 29.25 12.77 -9.20
C GLY A 30 27.78 12.40 -8.98
N ASP A 31 27.00 12.47 -10.05
CA ASP A 31 25.70 11.80 -10.16
C ASP A 31 25.96 10.29 -10.12
N SER A 32 25.67 9.67 -8.98
CA SER A 32 25.46 8.24 -8.94
C SER A 32 24.09 7.98 -9.55
N ASP A 33 24.06 7.50 -10.80
CA ASP A 33 22.86 7.00 -11.46
C ASP A 33 22.12 6.05 -10.52
N GLY A 34 20.98 6.52 -10.01
CA GLY A 34 19.98 5.65 -9.39
C GLY A 34 19.47 4.62 -10.41
N PRO A 35 18.79 3.55 -9.97
CA PRO A 35 18.20 2.62 -10.92
C PRO A 35 17.26 3.38 -11.87
N GLU A 36 17.51 3.28 -13.18
CA GLU A 36 16.61 3.80 -14.23
C GLU A 36 15.19 3.30 -13.94
N VAL A 37 14.28 4.25 -13.69
CA VAL A 37 12.85 3.96 -13.62
C VAL A 37 12.38 3.82 -15.07
N ASP A 38 11.94 2.63 -15.45
CA ASP A 38 11.27 2.43 -16.74
C ASP A 38 9.86 3.04 -16.65
N ASP A 39 9.73 4.28 -17.14
CA ASP A 39 8.50 5.07 -17.15
C ASP A 39 7.30 4.40 -17.86
N SER A 40 7.54 3.28 -18.56
CA SER A 40 6.49 2.48 -19.18
C SER A 40 5.81 1.49 -18.22
N ILE A 41 6.45 1.17 -17.08
CA ILE A 41 5.89 0.25 -16.08
C ILE A 41 5.00 1.01 -15.11
N ARG A 42 3.73 0.62 -15.07
CA ARG A 42 2.71 1.23 -14.21
C ARG A 42 2.37 0.31 -13.07
N THR A 43 2.18 0.85 -11.87
CA THR A 43 1.74 0.10 -10.69
C THR A 43 0.29 0.44 -10.36
N ARG A 44 -0.49 -0.55 -9.91
CA ARG A 44 -1.82 -0.36 -9.35
C ARG A 44 -1.99 -1.19 -8.08
N THR A 45 -2.52 -0.55 -7.04
CA THR A 45 -2.87 -1.17 -5.77
C THR A 45 -4.31 -0.84 -5.44
N PHE A 46 -5.12 -1.84 -5.09
CA PHE A 46 -6.52 -1.64 -4.73
C PHE A 46 -7.03 -2.76 -3.83
N GLU A 47 -8.08 -2.47 -3.09
CA GLU A 47 -8.76 -3.49 -2.26
C GLU A 47 -9.71 -4.33 -3.11
N SER A 48 -9.67 -5.64 -2.92
CA SER A 48 -10.64 -6.62 -3.40
C SER A 48 -10.77 -7.70 -2.32
N ALA A 49 -11.29 -7.32 -1.14
CA ALA A 49 -11.28 -8.16 0.05
C ALA A 49 -12.56 -8.99 0.26
N ASP A 50 -13.66 -8.68 -0.41
CA ASP A 50 -14.95 -9.35 -0.21
C ASP A 50 -15.49 -9.94 -1.51
N TYR A 51 -16.00 -11.17 -1.43
CA TYR A 51 -16.61 -11.84 -2.57
C TYR A 51 -17.89 -11.14 -3.05
N ASN A 52 -18.60 -10.49 -2.14
CA ASN A 52 -19.88 -9.83 -2.43
C ASN A 52 -19.71 -8.40 -2.97
N SER A 53 -18.49 -7.85 -2.94
CA SER A 53 -18.20 -6.53 -3.52
C SER A 53 -18.31 -6.51 -5.05
N GLY A 54 -18.43 -7.68 -5.67
CA GLY A 54 -18.54 -7.81 -7.12
C GLY A 54 -17.21 -7.62 -7.84
N TRP A 55 -17.31 -7.58 -9.16
CA TRP A 55 -16.17 -7.45 -10.05
C TRP A 55 -15.78 -5.99 -10.26
N LYS A 56 -14.51 -5.66 -10.08
CA LYS A 56 -13.93 -4.34 -10.39
C LYS A 56 -13.30 -4.36 -11.78
N TYR A 57 -13.79 -3.55 -12.70
CA TYR A 57 -13.42 -3.56 -14.12
C TYR A 57 -12.33 -2.54 -14.41
N PHE A 58 -11.26 -2.94 -15.10
CA PHE A 58 -10.08 -2.12 -15.36
C PHE A 58 -9.78 -2.03 -16.86
N SER A 59 -9.37 -0.85 -17.32
CA SER A 59 -8.88 -0.63 -18.68
C SER A 59 -7.38 -0.37 -18.67
N PHE A 60 -6.60 -1.16 -19.41
CA PHE A 60 -5.17 -0.90 -19.56
C PHE A 60 -4.90 0.37 -20.35
N LYS A 61 -5.76 0.64 -21.35
CA LYS A 61 -5.68 1.85 -22.15
C LYS A 61 -5.85 3.08 -21.29
N LYS A 62 -6.90 3.16 -20.44
CA LYS A 62 -7.12 4.29 -19.51
C LYS A 62 -6.21 4.24 -18.29
N GLY A 63 -5.61 3.08 -18.04
CA GLY A 63 -4.88 2.77 -16.83
C GLY A 63 -5.69 2.81 -15.54
N ASN A 64 -7.03 2.92 -15.58
CA ASN A 64 -7.88 3.07 -14.40
C ASN A 64 -9.09 2.12 -14.43
N PHE A 65 -9.75 1.97 -13.29
CA PHE A 65 -11.03 1.30 -13.18
C PHE A 65 -12.13 2.06 -13.92
N VAL A 66 -13.07 1.31 -14.47
CA VAL A 66 -14.28 1.82 -15.11
C VAL A 66 -15.51 1.35 -14.34
N GLU A 67 -16.42 2.27 -14.07
CA GLU A 67 -17.64 1.99 -13.34
C GLU A 67 -18.68 1.36 -14.27
N LEU A 68 -18.89 0.05 -14.13
CA LEU A 68 -19.84 -0.74 -14.90
C LEU A 68 -20.58 -1.71 -13.98
N THR A 69 -21.89 -1.86 -14.18
CA THR A 69 -22.62 -3.00 -13.59
C THR A 69 -22.20 -4.30 -14.28
N ALA A 70 -22.49 -5.45 -13.64
CA ALA A 70 -22.22 -6.75 -14.23
C ALA A 70 -22.90 -6.92 -15.60
N GLU A 71 -24.15 -6.44 -15.75
CA GLU A 71 -24.91 -6.48 -17.00
C GLU A 71 -24.26 -5.59 -18.07
N GLN A 72 -23.88 -4.36 -17.72
CA GLN A 72 -23.23 -3.43 -18.65
C GLN A 72 -21.90 -4.00 -19.15
N ALA A 73 -21.12 -4.61 -18.25
CA ALA A 73 -19.83 -5.20 -18.59
C ALA A 73 -19.94 -6.29 -19.68
N THR A 74 -21.02 -7.08 -19.71
CA THR A 74 -21.20 -8.14 -20.73
C THR A 74 -21.20 -7.61 -22.17
N THR A 75 -21.59 -6.34 -22.36
CA THR A 75 -21.69 -5.71 -23.69
C THR A 75 -20.78 -4.51 -23.87
N SER A 76 -19.92 -4.18 -22.89
CA SER A 76 -18.97 -3.08 -22.99
C SER A 76 -17.62 -3.54 -23.54
N LEU A 77 -16.92 -2.65 -24.25
CA LEU A 77 -15.50 -2.81 -24.62
C LEU A 77 -14.61 -1.84 -23.82
N GLU A 78 -15.16 -1.16 -22.82
CA GLU A 78 -14.44 -0.15 -22.04
C GLU A 78 -13.54 -0.75 -20.94
N TRP A 79 -13.60 -2.05 -20.73
CA TRP A 79 -12.80 -2.78 -19.75
C TRP A 79 -12.08 -3.95 -20.42
N ASP A 80 -10.88 -4.25 -19.95
CA ASP A 80 -10.02 -5.31 -20.49
C ASP A 80 -9.93 -6.50 -19.52
N VAL A 81 -9.74 -6.19 -18.24
CA VAL A 81 -9.56 -7.16 -17.15
C VAL A 81 -10.42 -6.75 -15.96
N ALA A 82 -10.86 -7.71 -15.15
CA ALA A 82 -11.60 -7.42 -13.93
C ALA A 82 -11.24 -8.36 -12.79
N PHE A 83 -11.44 -7.88 -11.56
CA PHE A 83 -10.96 -8.51 -10.34
C PHE A 83 -12.08 -8.70 -9.32
N ASN A 84 -12.14 -9.88 -8.73
CA ASN A 84 -12.92 -10.15 -7.53
C ASN A 84 -12.12 -11.10 -6.64
N ARG A 85 -11.72 -10.63 -5.45
CA ARG A 85 -10.74 -11.31 -4.61
C ARG A 85 -9.45 -11.55 -5.38
N TYR A 86 -8.97 -12.78 -5.41
CA TYR A 86 -7.82 -13.20 -6.20
C TYR A 86 -8.23 -13.84 -7.55
N TYR A 87 -9.51 -13.78 -7.92
CA TYR A 87 -9.93 -14.19 -9.26
C TYR A 87 -9.77 -13.02 -10.24
N VAL A 88 -9.39 -13.37 -11.47
CA VAL A 88 -9.28 -12.44 -12.59
C VAL A 88 -10.12 -12.98 -13.72
N LYS A 89 -10.81 -12.07 -14.39
CA LYS A 89 -11.59 -12.34 -15.60
C LYS A 89 -11.19 -11.33 -16.68
N THR A 90 -11.31 -11.70 -17.94
CA THR A 90 -10.98 -10.85 -19.08
C THR A 90 -12.24 -10.54 -19.88
N ASN A 91 -12.22 -9.48 -20.69
CA ASN A 91 -13.35 -9.19 -21.58
C ASN A 91 -13.35 -10.15 -22.78
N SER A 92 -13.71 -11.40 -22.51
CA SER A 92 -13.74 -12.51 -23.45
C SER A 92 -14.69 -13.61 -22.99
N GLY A 93 -14.85 -14.64 -23.82
CA GLY A 93 -15.51 -15.88 -23.43
C GLY A 93 -16.88 -15.67 -22.81
N THR A 94 -17.09 -16.23 -21.60
CA THR A 94 -18.35 -16.09 -20.87
C THR A 94 -18.50 -14.76 -20.10
N SER A 95 -17.47 -13.91 -20.07
CA SER A 95 -17.44 -12.68 -19.26
C SER A 95 -17.83 -11.41 -20.03
N GLY A 96 -17.59 -11.36 -21.34
CA GLY A 96 -17.85 -10.16 -22.14
C GLY A 96 -17.70 -10.37 -23.64
N LYS A 97 -18.21 -9.41 -24.42
CA LYS A 97 -18.23 -9.46 -25.89
C LYS A 97 -16.88 -9.17 -26.57
N GLY A 98 -15.86 -8.82 -25.79
CA GLY A 98 -14.54 -8.46 -26.30
C GLY A 98 -13.76 -9.65 -26.85
N LYS A 99 -12.58 -9.34 -27.36
CA LYS A 99 -11.59 -10.31 -27.86
C LYS A 99 -10.49 -10.57 -26.84
N GLY A 100 -10.70 -10.25 -25.56
CA GLY A 100 -9.66 -10.40 -24.54
C GLY A 100 -9.23 -11.86 -24.33
N GLY A 101 -8.41 -12.05 -23.30
CA GLY A 101 -7.90 -13.34 -22.88
C GLY A 101 -6.55 -13.17 -22.22
N VAL A 102 -6.03 -14.24 -21.63
CA VAL A 102 -4.74 -14.24 -20.93
C VAL A 102 -3.82 -15.35 -21.45
N LEU A 103 -2.53 -15.05 -21.50
CA LEU A 103 -1.45 -15.99 -21.72
C LEU A 103 -0.50 -15.90 -20.53
N ASP A 104 -0.28 -17.01 -19.82
CA ASP A 104 0.83 -17.11 -18.87
C ASP A 104 2.13 -17.31 -19.67
N SER A 105 3.07 -16.37 -19.56
CA SER A 105 4.33 -16.45 -20.31
C SER A 105 5.32 -17.45 -19.73
N GLY A 106 5.18 -17.83 -18.45
CA GLY A 106 6.19 -18.58 -17.71
C GLY A 106 7.40 -17.75 -17.25
N GLU A 107 7.48 -16.46 -17.62
CA GLU A 107 8.62 -15.60 -17.34
C GLU A 107 8.37 -14.71 -16.13
N THR A 108 9.41 -14.33 -15.38
CA THR A 108 9.27 -13.49 -14.17
C THR A 108 9.66 -12.02 -14.36
N THR A 109 10.00 -11.60 -15.59
CA THR A 109 10.37 -10.21 -15.90
C THR A 109 9.78 -9.77 -17.25
N PHE A 110 9.41 -8.50 -17.37
CA PHE A 110 8.77 -7.97 -18.60
C PHE A 110 9.61 -8.13 -19.87
N ALA A 111 10.93 -7.98 -19.72
CA ALA A 111 11.90 -8.05 -20.81
C ALA A 111 12.01 -9.45 -21.43
N ALA A 112 11.76 -10.50 -20.65
CA ALA A 112 11.81 -11.89 -21.12
C ALA A 112 10.57 -12.32 -21.92
N VAL A 113 9.46 -11.58 -21.80
CA VAL A 113 8.18 -11.95 -22.43
C VAL A 113 8.16 -11.64 -23.92
N THR A 114 7.89 -12.66 -24.74
CA THR A 114 7.80 -12.56 -26.21
C THR A 114 6.37 -12.64 -26.77
N GLY A 115 5.35 -12.86 -25.93
CA GLY A 115 3.95 -12.96 -26.36
C GLY A 115 3.36 -11.63 -26.83
N ASP A 116 2.65 -11.65 -27.97
CA ASP A 116 1.97 -10.49 -28.56
C ASP A 116 0.48 -10.78 -28.83
N VAL A 117 -0.21 -9.83 -29.45
CA VAL A 117 -1.66 -9.90 -29.76
C VAL A 117 -2.07 -11.11 -30.61
N ASN A 118 -1.13 -11.70 -31.37
CA ASN A 118 -1.37 -12.85 -32.26
C ASN A 118 -1.16 -14.19 -31.56
N ALA A 119 -0.71 -14.21 -30.30
CA ALA A 119 -0.59 -15.44 -29.53
C ALA A 119 -1.95 -16.12 -29.30
N GLU A 120 -1.90 -17.37 -28.86
CA GLU A 120 -3.09 -18.07 -28.37
C GLU A 120 -3.37 -17.63 -26.93
N PHE A 121 -4.56 -17.09 -26.69
CA PHE A 121 -4.99 -16.63 -25.37
C PHE A 121 -6.09 -17.54 -24.83
N VAL A 122 -5.97 -17.89 -23.55
CA VAL A 122 -7.04 -18.54 -22.80
C VAL A 122 -8.14 -17.51 -22.58
N VAL A 123 -9.36 -17.84 -23.01
CA VAL A 123 -10.55 -17.00 -22.79
C VAL A 123 -11.28 -17.45 -21.54
N ASP A 124 -12.12 -16.57 -21.02
CA ASP A 124 -12.89 -16.84 -19.82
C ASP A 124 -13.90 -17.97 -20.01
N ASP A 125 -14.06 -18.79 -18.97
CA ASP A 125 -15.08 -19.84 -18.90
C ASP A 125 -15.88 -19.72 -17.61
N SER A 126 -17.08 -20.26 -17.64
CA SER A 126 -17.97 -20.32 -16.50
C SER A 126 -17.67 -21.61 -15.73
N LEU A 127 -16.97 -21.47 -14.62
CA LEU A 127 -16.44 -22.58 -13.83
C LEU A 127 -16.81 -22.39 -12.35
N ARG A 128 -16.64 -23.45 -11.56
CA ARG A 128 -17.05 -23.42 -10.16
C ARG A 128 -15.98 -22.74 -9.31
N ILE A 129 -16.29 -21.56 -8.76
CA ILE A 129 -15.41 -20.79 -7.89
C ILE A 129 -16.07 -20.49 -6.55
N MET A 130 -15.23 -20.17 -5.56
CA MET A 130 -15.74 -19.71 -4.26
C MET A 130 -16.29 -18.29 -4.42
N THR A 131 -17.60 -18.13 -4.24
CA THR A 131 -18.28 -16.81 -4.31
C THR A 131 -18.73 -16.33 -2.94
N THR A 132 -18.58 -17.16 -1.92
CA THR A 132 -18.71 -16.81 -0.51
C THR A 132 -17.88 -17.83 0.27
N MET A 133 -17.39 -17.49 1.46
CA MET A 133 -16.58 -18.43 2.25
C MET A 133 -17.28 -19.78 2.42
N GLY A 134 -16.66 -20.85 1.91
CA GLY A 134 -17.20 -22.22 1.95
C GLY A 134 -18.31 -22.54 0.95
N ASN A 135 -18.74 -21.59 0.12
CA ASN A 135 -19.75 -21.79 -0.91
C ASN A 135 -19.15 -21.59 -2.31
N PHE A 136 -19.37 -22.60 -3.16
CA PHE A 136 -18.86 -22.64 -4.52
C PHE A 136 -20.02 -22.58 -5.50
N THR A 137 -20.07 -21.55 -6.32
CA THR A 137 -21.07 -21.37 -7.38
C THR A 137 -20.38 -21.23 -8.73
N LYS A 138 -21.16 -21.28 -9.81
CA LYS A 138 -20.65 -21.14 -11.16
C LYS A 138 -20.57 -19.64 -11.46
N ASP A 139 -19.37 -19.14 -11.76
CA ASP A 139 -19.15 -17.75 -12.20
C ASP A 139 -18.07 -17.74 -13.28
N SER A 140 -18.01 -16.63 -14.03
CA SER A 140 -17.09 -16.45 -15.14
C SER A 140 -15.74 -15.92 -14.66
N TYR A 141 -14.65 -16.62 -14.97
CA TYR A 141 -13.28 -16.15 -14.73
C TYR A 141 -12.31 -16.75 -15.75
N ASN A 142 -11.07 -16.29 -15.76
CA ASN A 142 -10.05 -16.82 -16.65
C ASN A 142 -9.19 -17.90 -15.98
N PRO A 143 -9.24 -19.18 -16.42
CA PRO A 143 -8.43 -20.24 -15.84
C PRO A 143 -6.94 -20.17 -16.22
N GLY A 144 -6.56 -19.33 -17.18
CA GLY A 144 -5.17 -19.16 -17.62
C GLY A 144 -4.25 -18.47 -16.60
N ILE A 145 -4.78 -17.98 -15.47
CA ILE A 145 -3.98 -17.23 -14.46
C ILE A 145 -3.51 -18.08 -13.27
N GLN A 146 -3.84 -19.37 -13.28
CA GLN A 146 -3.75 -20.22 -12.10
C GLN A 146 -2.35 -20.28 -11.48
N CYS A 147 -2.29 -20.39 -10.16
CA CYS A 147 -1.08 -20.76 -9.43
C CYS A 147 -1.17 -22.21 -8.95
N GLU A 148 -0.07 -22.75 -8.43
CA GLU A 148 -0.02 -24.14 -7.97
C GLU A 148 -1.12 -24.43 -6.93
N GLY A 149 -2.01 -25.36 -7.26
CA GLY A 149 -3.08 -25.82 -6.37
C GLY A 149 -4.32 -24.93 -6.31
N SER A 150 -4.46 -23.92 -7.18
CA SER A 150 -5.65 -23.06 -7.21
C SER A 150 -5.96 -22.51 -8.59
N ASN A 151 -7.24 -22.30 -8.88
CA ASN A 151 -7.72 -21.74 -10.15
C ASN A 151 -7.64 -20.20 -10.21
N SER A 152 -6.65 -19.62 -9.53
CA SER A 152 -6.47 -18.17 -9.39
C SER A 152 -4.99 -17.85 -9.22
N TRP A 153 -4.59 -16.60 -9.44
CA TRP A 153 -3.19 -16.20 -9.37
C TRP A 153 -2.63 -16.20 -7.94
N ALA A 154 -3.50 -16.19 -6.93
CA ALA A 154 -3.12 -16.31 -5.53
C ALA A 154 -4.12 -17.16 -4.77
N TRP A 155 -3.67 -17.92 -3.78
CA TRP A 155 -4.57 -18.54 -2.80
C TRP A 155 -3.89 -18.81 -1.47
N TYR A 156 -4.72 -18.94 -0.44
CA TYR A 156 -4.29 -19.27 0.91
C TYR A 156 -4.49 -20.74 1.20
N LYS A 157 -3.39 -21.45 1.47
CA LYS A 157 -3.42 -22.85 1.87
C LYS A 157 -3.49 -22.96 3.38
N TYR A 158 -4.71 -23.08 3.90
CA TYR A 158 -5.00 -23.09 5.35
C TYR A 158 -4.17 -24.10 6.14
N MET A 159 -3.97 -25.31 5.61
CA MET A 159 -3.22 -26.37 6.30
C MET A 159 -1.74 -26.02 6.51
N GLU A 160 -1.18 -25.15 5.68
CA GLU A 160 0.22 -24.73 5.70
C GLU A 160 0.39 -23.28 6.16
N SER A 161 -0.73 -22.60 6.45
CA SER A 161 -0.77 -21.19 6.82
C SER A 161 0.02 -20.28 5.88
N THR A 162 0.04 -20.61 4.59
CA THR A 162 0.92 -19.99 3.59
C THR A 162 0.12 -19.54 2.36
N TRP A 163 0.49 -18.37 1.83
CA TRP A 163 -0.03 -17.89 0.55
C TRP A 163 0.84 -18.40 -0.58
N TYR A 164 0.18 -18.84 -1.65
CA TYR A 164 0.80 -19.22 -2.91
C TYR A 164 0.43 -18.18 -3.96
N TYR A 165 1.39 -17.88 -4.83
CA TYR A 165 1.26 -16.88 -5.89
C TYR A 165 1.81 -17.46 -7.19
N ASN A 166 1.23 -17.04 -8.31
CA ASN A 166 1.87 -17.10 -9.62
C ASN A 166 2.47 -15.71 -9.90
N HIS A 167 3.80 -15.62 -9.86
CA HIS A 167 4.57 -14.40 -10.12
C HIS A 167 5.12 -14.35 -11.56
N ASN A 168 4.53 -15.13 -12.47
CA ASN A 168 4.82 -14.98 -13.88
C ASN A 168 4.24 -13.66 -14.40
N VAL A 169 4.82 -13.18 -15.48
CA VAL A 169 4.27 -12.09 -16.27
C VAL A 169 3.21 -12.68 -17.19
N PHE A 170 1.98 -12.23 -17.04
CA PHE A 170 0.86 -12.57 -17.89
C PHE A 170 0.75 -11.58 -19.04
N VAL A 171 0.39 -12.04 -20.23
CA VAL A 171 0.00 -11.19 -21.35
C VAL A 171 -1.52 -11.19 -21.43
N PHE A 172 -2.14 -10.03 -21.28
CA PHE A 172 -3.58 -9.81 -21.43
C PHE A 172 -3.86 -9.13 -22.75
N ARG A 173 -4.72 -9.71 -23.58
CA ARG A 173 -5.19 -9.03 -24.80
C ARG A 173 -6.29 -8.04 -24.46
N SER A 174 -6.23 -6.83 -25.03
CA SER A 174 -7.26 -5.81 -24.85
C SER A 174 -8.61 -6.26 -25.40
N ALA A 175 -9.70 -5.66 -24.91
CA ALA A 175 -11.06 -6.00 -25.29
C ALA A 175 -11.32 -5.81 -26.80
N ASP A 176 -10.69 -4.82 -27.43
CA ASP A 176 -10.78 -4.59 -28.88
C ASP A 176 -9.90 -5.55 -29.71
N GLY A 177 -9.01 -6.28 -29.05
CA GLY A 177 -8.10 -7.26 -29.64
C GLY A 177 -6.95 -6.68 -30.43
N LYS A 178 -6.59 -5.40 -30.22
CA LYS A 178 -5.53 -4.73 -30.99
C LYS A 178 -4.18 -4.69 -30.28
N ASN A 179 -4.20 -4.67 -28.95
CA ASN A 179 -3.06 -4.40 -28.09
C ASN A 179 -2.99 -5.45 -26.96
N CYS A 180 -1.86 -5.51 -26.28
CA CYS A 180 -1.64 -6.32 -25.09
C CYS A 180 -1.14 -5.49 -23.92
N ALA A 181 -1.48 -5.96 -22.72
CA ALA A 181 -0.80 -5.56 -21.49
C ALA A 181 0.00 -6.72 -20.94
N LYS A 182 1.29 -6.51 -20.68
CA LYS A 182 2.09 -7.42 -19.85
C LYS A 182 1.83 -7.05 -18.40
N VAL A 183 1.48 -8.00 -17.55
CA VAL A 183 1.06 -7.78 -16.15
C VAL A 183 1.78 -8.77 -15.23
N ILE A 184 2.36 -8.29 -14.14
CA ILE A 184 2.85 -9.13 -13.04
C ILE A 184 2.08 -8.81 -11.76
N PHE A 185 1.58 -9.83 -11.08
CA PHE A 185 0.94 -9.67 -9.77
C PHE A 185 1.98 -9.77 -8.66
N ASP A 186 2.12 -8.72 -7.87
CA ASP A 186 3.15 -8.64 -6.83
C ASP A 186 2.67 -9.21 -5.49
N THR A 187 1.46 -8.86 -5.05
CA THR A 187 0.95 -9.33 -3.75
C THR A 187 -0.58 -9.24 -3.65
N TYR A 188 -1.17 -10.12 -2.84
CA TYR A 188 -2.59 -10.06 -2.40
C TYR A 188 -2.74 -9.49 -0.98
N LYS A 189 -1.69 -8.86 -0.46
CA LYS A 189 -1.64 -8.31 0.88
C LYS A 189 -1.33 -6.83 0.85
N ASP A 190 -1.87 -6.11 1.82
CA ASP A 190 -1.37 -4.77 2.14
C ASP A 190 0.02 -4.86 2.80
N LYS A 191 0.59 -3.70 3.10
CA LYS A 191 1.88 -3.59 3.78
C LYS A 191 1.86 -4.11 5.22
N LEU A 192 0.67 -4.25 5.82
CA LEU A 192 0.48 -4.83 7.16
C LEU A 192 0.33 -6.36 7.12
N GLY A 193 0.29 -6.96 5.94
CA GLY A 193 0.12 -8.39 5.72
C GLY A 193 -1.34 -8.85 5.71
N ASN A 194 -2.32 -7.95 5.73
CA ASN A 194 -3.73 -8.28 5.62
C ASN A 194 -4.03 -8.69 4.17
N SER A 195 -4.69 -9.84 4.00
CA SER A 195 -5.13 -10.29 2.68
C SER A 195 -6.33 -9.47 2.19
N GLY A 196 -6.43 -9.26 0.89
CA GLY A 196 -7.53 -8.48 0.32
C GLY A 196 -7.08 -7.34 -0.56
N HIS A 197 -5.78 -7.12 -0.74
CA HIS A 197 -5.25 -5.99 -1.48
C HIS A 197 -4.41 -6.49 -2.64
N ILE A 198 -4.85 -6.23 -3.85
CA ILE A 198 -4.09 -6.62 -5.04
C ILE A 198 -3.12 -5.49 -5.37
N THR A 199 -1.85 -5.83 -5.54
CA THR A 199 -0.88 -4.97 -6.22
C THR A 199 -0.39 -5.67 -7.48
N PHE A 200 -0.46 -4.99 -8.61
CA PHE A 200 0.10 -5.46 -9.87
C PHE A 200 0.84 -4.35 -10.59
N ARG A 201 1.83 -4.74 -11.39
CA ARG A 201 2.53 -3.87 -12.33
C ARG A 201 2.19 -4.27 -13.75
N TYR A 202 2.11 -3.30 -14.65
CA TYR A 202 1.83 -3.58 -16.05
C TYR A 202 2.50 -2.61 -17.02
N MET A 203 2.75 -3.11 -18.23
CA MET A 203 3.12 -2.33 -19.42
C MET A 203 2.05 -2.54 -20.47
N TYR A 204 1.56 -1.46 -21.09
CA TYR A 204 0.57 -1.53 -22.17
C TYR A 204 1.25 -1.12 -23.49
N ASP A 205 1.10 -1.93 -24.54
CA ASP A 205 1.76 -1.69 -25.84
C ASP A 205 0.97 -0.76 -26.78
N GLY A 206 -0.25 -0.38 -26.41
CA GLY A 206 -1.08 0.56 -27.16
C GLY A 206 -0.89 2.02 -26.77
N GLU A 207 -1.43 2.92 -27.58
CA GLU A 207 -1.54 4.34 -27.22
C GLU A 207 -2.44 4.49 -25.99
N ALA A 208 -1.81 4.91 -24.90
CA ALA A 208 -2.50 5.25 -23.68
C ALA A 208 -3.22 6.61 -23.85
N ASP A 209 -4.38 6.78 -23.22
CA ASP A 209 -5.07 8.08 -23.20
C ASP A 209 -4.16 9.18 -22.59
N ALA A 210 -4.27 10.41 -23.11
CA ALA A 210 -3.35 11.51 -22.77
C ALA A 210 -3.39 11.93 -21.29
N ASP A 211 -4.47 11.61 -20.59
CA ASP A 211 -4.72 11.96 -19.19
C ASP A 211 -4.34 10.83 -18.21
N ILE A 212 -3.43 9.95 -18.63
CA ILE A 212 -2.98 8.86 -17.77
C ILE A 212 -1.85 9.36 -16.92
N GLU A 213 -2.18 9.61 -15.65
CA GLU A 213 -1.17 9.77 -14.63
C GLU A 213 -0.22 8.56 -14.64
N GLN A 214 1.04 8.81 -15.01
CA GLN A 214 2.10 7.82 -14.93
C GLN A 214 2.19 7.30 -13.50
N GLY A 215 1.95 6.00 -13.34
CA GLY A 215 2.66 5.18 -12.36
C GLY A 215 2.73 5.71 -10.93
N GLY A 216 1.60 6.16 -10.38
CA GLY A 216 1.45 6.43 -8.97
C GLY A 216 0.25 7.32 -8.80
N GLU A 217 -0.94 6.74 -8.63
CA GLU A 217 -2.05 7.51 -8.07
C GLU A 217 -1.61 7.93 -6.65
N GLN A 218 -0.98 9.11 -6.58
CA GLN A 218 -1.31 10.07 -5.55
C GLN A 218 -2.84 10.15 -5.59
N PRO A 219 -3.53 9.81 -4.50
CA PRO A 219 -4.99 9.71 -4.54
C PRO A 219 -5.55 11.05 -4.99
N GLU A 220 -6.21 11.05 -6.15
CA GLU A 220 -7.00 12.19 -6.57
C GLU A 220 -7.96 12.54 -5.43
N GLU A 221 -7.92 13.83 -5.11
CA GLU A 221 -8.60 14.49 -4.02
C GLU A 221 -10.07 14.08 -3.97
N PRO A 222 -10.55 13.40 -2.92
CA PRO A 222 -11.96 13.16 -2.78
C PRO A 222 -12.63 14.51 -2.47
N GLU A 223 -13.24 15.15 -3.46
CA GLU A 223 -14.09 16.34 -3.24
C GLU A 223 -15.32 16.03 -2.35
N THR A 224 -15.51 14.75 -2.03
CA THR A 224 -16.52 14.22 -1.13
C THR A 224 -15.84 13.39 -0.02
N PRO A 225 -16.18 13.62 1.26
CA PRO A 225 -15.60 12.83 2.35
C PRO A 225 -15.91 11.35 2.12
N VAL A 226 -14.87 10.53 1.93
CA VAL A 226 -15.02 9.09 1.76
C VAL A 226 -15.48 8.47 3.09
N THR A 227 -16.41 7.54 2.98
CA THR A 227 -17.01 6.70 4.02
C THR A 227 -16.00 6.17 5.05
N ASN A 228 -16.42 6.07 6.33
CA ASN A 228 -15.62 5.62 7.47
C ASN A 228 -14.72 4.43 7.13
N LYS A 229 -13.40 4.65 7.12
CA LYS A 229 -12.42 3.57 6.92
C LYS A 229 -11.97 3.04 8.28
N VAL A 230 -12.12 1.73 8.51
CA VAL A 230 -11.63 1.05 9.72
C VAL A 230 -10.18 0.64 9.50
N VAL A 231 -9.30 0.95 10.46
CA VAL A 231 -7.87 0.65 10.41
C VAL A 231 -7.45 -0.09 11.68
N TYR A 232 -6.60 -1.10 11.50
CA TYR A 232 -5.99 -1.85 12.60
C TYR A 232 -4.48 -1.60 12.64
N VAL A 233 -3.93 -1.39 13.84
CA VAL A 233 -2.50 -1.19 14.04
C VAL A 233 -1.98 -2.20 15.04
N ALA A 234 -0.91 -2.90 14.66
CA ALA A 234 -0.18 -3.78 15.56
C ALA A 234 0.97 -3.00 16.21
N SER A 235 0.77 -2.57 17.45
CA SER A 235 1.79 -1.91 18.28
C SER A 235 1.47 -2.13 19.75
N SER A 236 2.12 -3.10 20.38
CA SER A 236 1.76 -3.60 21.71
C SER A 236 2.87 -3.46 22.75
N ASN A 237 4.13 -3.31 22.33
CA ASN A 237 5.27 -3.15 23.24
C ASN A 237 5.75 -1.70 23.33
N ALA A 238 6.31 -1.33 24.48
CA ALA A 238 6.90 -0.01 24.70
C ALA A 238 8.11 0.28 23.80
N THR A 239 8.72 -0.78 23.25
CA THR A 239 9.86 -0.73 22.35
C THR A 239 9.48 -0.88 20.88
N ASP A 240 8.20 -1.10 20.57
CA ASP A 240 7.78 -1.19 19.17
C ASP A 240 8.06 0.15 18.47
N PRO A 241 8.54 0.14 17.21
CA PRO A 241 8.74 1.38 16.48
C PRO A 241 7.39 2.06 16.21
N TRP A 242 7.43 3.38 16.02
CA TRP A 242 6.26 4.13 15.58
C TRP A 242 5.74 3.61 14.24
N LYS A 243 4.41 3.56 14.11
CA LYS A 243 3.72 3.19 12.89
C LYS A 243 3.12 4.43 12.27
N TYR A 244 3.71 4.91 11.18
CA TYR A 244 3.35 6.16 10.51
C TYR A 244 2.27 5.93 9.46
N PHE A 245 1.25 6.77 9.45
CA PHE A 245 0.07 6.66 8.59
C PHE A 245 -0.15 7.96 7.81
N SER A 246 -0.50 7.83 6.54
CA SER A 246 -0.93 8.94 5.69
C SER A 246 -2.42 8.84 5.42
N PHE A 247 -3.17 9.89 5.73
CA PHE A 247 -4.61 9.92 5.46
C PHE A 247 -4.90 9.99 3.96
N ALA A 248 -4.09 10.74 3.21
CA ALA A 248 -4.17 10.80 1.76
C ALA A 248 -4.02 9.40 1.15
N LYS A 249 -2.91 8.70 1.45
CA LYS A 249 -2.65 7.34 0.94
C LYS A 249 -3.61 6.30 1.54
N GLY A 250 -4.22 6.63 2.69
CA GLY A 250 -5.04 5.72 3.47
C GLY A 250 -4.29 4.49 3.97
N ASP A 251 -2.97 4.58 4.11
CA ASP A 251 -2.07 3.46 4.39
C ASP A 251 -0.89 3.89 5.28
N PHE A 252 -0.26 2.90 5.90
CA PHE A 252 1.00 3.08 6.60
C PHE A 252 2.15 3.31 5.62
N VAL A 253 3.06 4.20 6.01
CA VAL A 253 4.31 4.46 5.30
C VAL A 253 5.46 3.91 6.13
N ASP A 254 6.37 3.20 5.47
CA ASP A 254 7.55 2.64 6.13
C ASP A 254 8.64 3.71 6.19
N LEU A 255 8.86 4.23 7.40
CA LEU A 255 9.83 5.27 7.68
C LEU A 255 10.58 4.92 8.95
N THR A 256 11.90 5.14 8.90
CA THR A 256 12.72 5.24 10.12
C THR A 256 12.38 6.52 10.89
N GLU A 257 12.78 6.59 12.16
CA GLU A 257 12.58 7.78 12.99
C GLU A 257 13.25 9.02 12.37
N GLU A 258 14.45 8.82 11.81
CA GLU A 258 15.24 9.86 11.15
C GLU A 258 14.58 10.36 9.85
N GLN A 259 14.06 9.43 9.03
CA GLN A 259 13.32 9.79 7.82
C GLN A 259 12.02 10.52 8.16
N ALA A 260 11.28 10.03 9.15
CA ALA A 260 10.01 10.62 9.56
C ALA A 260 10.17 12.06 10.05
N ALA A 261 11.25 12.36 10.78
CA ALA A 261 11.53 13.72 11.26
C ALA A 261 11.59 14.76 10.13
N THR A 262 11.96 14.35 8.91
CA THR A 262 12.12 15.23 7.75
C THR A 262 11.16 14.93 6.60
N SER A 263 10.22 14.01 6.75
CA SER A 263 9.26 13.63 5.71
C SER A 263 7.91 14.33 5.90
N LEU A 264 7.21 14.60 4.79
CA LEU A 264 5.80 15.02 4.76
C LEU A 264 4.87 13.87 4.33
N ASP A 265 5.40 12.65 4.19
CA ASP A 265 4.66 11.48 3.70
C ASP A 265 3.76 10.83 4.75
N TRP A 266 3.74 11.34 5.97
CA TRP A 266 2.96 10.82 7.09
C TRP A 266 2.27 11.96 7.84
N ASP A 267 1.08 11.69 8.37
CA ASP A 267 0.25 12.67 9.06
C ASP A 267 0.12 12.38 10.55
N ILE A 268 -0.06 11.10 10.88
CA ILE A 268 -0.29 10.60 12.24
C ILE A 268 0.50 9.32 12.46
N ALA A 269 0.97 9.06 13.68
CA ALA A 269 1.67 7.84 14.00
C ALA A 269 1.30 7.27 15.36
N PHE A 270 1.42 5.95 15.50
CA PHE A 270 0.96 5.18 16.65
C PHE A 270 2.10 4.38 17.28
N GLN A 271 2.17 4.38 18.61
CA GLN A 271 3.02 3.50 19.40
C GLN A 271 2.27 3.09 20.67
N ARG A 272 1.75 1.85 20.72
CA ARG A 272 0.73 1.45 21.69
C ARG A 272 -0.41 2.47 21.73
N TYR A 273 -0.83 2.88 22.92
CA TYR A 273 -1.87 3.86 23.13
C TYR A 273 -1.39 5.32 22.97
N TYR A 274 -0.12 5.56 22.59
CA TYR A 274 0.37 6.89 22.27
C TYR A 274 0.16 7.22 20.80
N ILE A 275 -0.19 8.48 20.54
CA ILE A 275 -0.40 9.03 19.21
C ILE A 275 0.45 10.28 19.07
N ARG A 276 1.00 10.48 17.88
CA ARG A 276 1.76 11.67 17.52
C ARG A 276 1.36 12.14 16.12
N THR A 277 1.53 13.41 15.82
CA THR A 277 1.24 14.02 14.52
C THR A 277 2.51 14.53 13.87
N ASN A 278 2.51 14.75 12.56
CA ASN A 278 3.66 15.34 11.87
C ASN A 278 3.74 16.85 12.14
N SER A 279 4.20 17.19 13.34
CA SER A 279 4.28 18.55 13.85
C SER A 279 5.27 18.64 15.01
N GLY A 280 5.55 19.87 15.46
CA GLY A 280 6.22 20.15 16.73
C GLY A 280 7.53 19.35 16.89
N THR A 281 7.64 18.59 17.98
CA THR A 281 8.83 17.77 18.26
C THR A 281 8.91 16.46 17.47
N SER A 282 7.90 16.10 16.68
CA SER A 282 7.80 14.82 15.98
C SER A 282 8.19 14.88 14.49
N GLY A 283 8.06 16.03 13.83
CA GLY A 283 8.33 16.15 12.40
C GLY A 283 8.18 17.58 11.87
N LYS A 284 8.62 17.78 10.62
CA LYS A 284 8.67 19.11 9.97
C LYS A 284 7.33 19.60 9.41
N GLY A 285 6.26 18.80 9.49
CA GLY A 285 4.94 19.14 8.99
C GLY A 285 4.22 20.20 9.83
N GLN A 286 3.07 20.63 9.34
CA GLN A 286 2.15 21.57 9.99
C GLN A 286 0.98 20.88 10.70
N GLY A 287 1.13 19.59 11.03
CA GLY A 287 0.05 18.81 11.59
C GLY A 287 -0.35 19.21 13.01
N GLY A 288 -1.35 18.53 13.54
CA GLY A 288 -1.78 18.68 14.92
C GLY A 288 -3.13 18.02 15.16
N ALA A 289 -3.55 17.94 16.43
CA ALA A 289 -4.80 17.30 16.80
C ALA A 289 -5.67 18.20 17.67
N LEU A 290 -6.99 18.08 17.52
CA LEU A 290 -8.00 18.78 18.29
C LEU A 290 -9.09 17.78 18.73
N ASP A 291 -9.33 17.69 20.04
CA ASP A 291 -10.45 16.90 20.59
C ASP A 291 -11.77 17.65 20.34
N MET A 292 -12.68 17.04 19.59
CA MET A 292 -13.98 17.62 19.25
C MET A 292 -15.03 17.42 20.35
N ASN A 293 -14.72 16.64 21.39
CA ASN A 293 -15.61 16.34 22.51
C ASN A 293 -16.98 15.78 22.06
N LYS A 294 -16.95 14.97 20.98
CA LYS A 294 -18.09 14.25 20.38
C LYS A 294 -17.68 12.81 20.15
N THR A 295 -18.62 11.87 20.14
CA THR A 295 -18.31 10.43 20.03
C THR A 295 -18.84 9.79 18.74
N SER A 296 -19.34 10.60 17.79
CA SER A 296 -19.77 10.18 16.47
C SER A 296 -19.31 11.18 15.42
N PHE A 297 -18.94 10.70 14.22
CA PHE A 297 -18.58 11.58 13.10
C PHE A 297 -19.75 12.44 12.63
N ASP A 298 -20.99 11.98 12.81
CA ASP A 298 -22.21 12.70 12.43
C ASP A 298 -22.41 13.97 13.27
N ASP A 299 -21.91 13.96 14.51
CA ASP A 299 -21.94 15.11 15.42
C ASP A 299 -20.85 16.16 15.10
N VAL A 300 -19.95 15.83 14.16
CA VAL A 300 -18.84 16.69 13.71
C VAL A 300 -18.92 16.82 12.19
N PRO A 301 -19.94 17.50 11.64
CA PRO A 301 -20.10 17.62 10.19
C PRO A 301 -18.97 18.42 9.54
N ASN A 302 -18.35 19.36 10.27
CA ASN A 302 -17.17 20.09 9.85
C ASN A 302 -16.14 20.20 10.98
N VAL A 303 -14.86 20.42 10.63
CA VAL A 303 -13.75 20.63 11.55
C VAL A 303 -13.24 22.08 11.51
N PRO A 304 -12.71 22.63 12.62
CA PRO A 304 -12.11 23.97 12.62
C PRO A 304 -10.84 24.03 11.76
N THR A 305 -10.49 25.20 11.25
CA THR A 305 -9.24 25.42 10.50
C THR A 305 -8.06 25.83 11.40
N SER A 306 -8.29 25.99 12.71
CA SER A 306 -7.27 26.39 13.68
C SER A 306 -7.58 25.84 15.08
N GLY A 307 -6.63 25.96 16.01
CA GLY A 307 -6.77 25.43 17.38
C GLY A 307 -6.18 24.04 17.58
N TYR A 308 -5.48 23.50 16.57
CA TYR A 308 -4.80 22.21 16.66
C TYR A 308 -3.62 22.27 17.62
N THR A 309 -3.57 21.29 18.52
CA THR A 309 -2.45 21.12 19.43
C THR A 309 -1.34 20.37 18.71
N ILE A 310 -0.17 20.99 18.62
CA ILE A 310 1.03 20.37 18.06
C ILE A 310 1.71 19.43 19.06
N ASP A 311 2.55 18.55 18.54
CA ASP A 311 3.31 17.60 19.33
C ASP A 311 4.37 18.28 20.21
N LYS A 312 4.58 17.69 21.38
CA LYS A 312 5.63 18.10 22.34
C LYS A 312 6.22 16.87 23.01
N LEU A 313 7.27 17.07 23.81
CA LEU A 313 7.75 16.02 24.69
C LEU A 313 6.68 15.70 25.76
N VAL A 314 6.29 14.44 25.83
CA VAL A 314 5.34 13.89 26.79
C VAL A 314 5.98 12.69 27.48
N ASN A 315 5.52 12.40 28.70
CA ASN A 315 6.05 11.30 29.48
C ASN A 315 5.47 9.96 28.98
N MET A 316 6.28 9.18 28.27
CA MET A 316 5.89 7.90 27.67
C MET A 316 6.45 6.74 28.47
N MET A 317 5.63 5.73 28.74
CA MET A 317 6.06 4.57 29.52
C MET A 317 7.04 3.71 28.70
N ALA A 318 8.34 3.72 28.98
CA ALA A 318 9.32 2.92 28.25
C ALA A 318 9.38 1.45 28.73
N GLY A 319 8.82 1.16 29.90
CA GLY A 319 8.71 -0.17 30.49
C GLY A 319 7.82 -0.13 31.73
N MET A 320 7.53 -1.28 32.33
CA MET A 320 6.68 -1.30 33.54
C MET A 320 7.31 -0.45 34.65
N GLY A 321 6.65 0.67 34.98
CA GLY A 321 7.12 1.63 36.00
C GLY A 321 8.26 2.56 35.55
N SER A 322 8.72 2.48 34.29
CA SER A 322 9.75 3.35 33.72
C SER A 322 9.14 4.29 32.68
N PHE A 323 9.55 5.55 32.70
CA PHE A 323 9.06 6.58 31.79
C PHE A 323 10.21 7.38 31.17
N GLU A 324 10.02 7.79 29.93
CA GLU A 324 10.95 8.58 29.14
C GLU A 324 10.20 9.72 28.48
N GLU A 325 10.84 10.89 28.39
CA GLU A 325 10.31 12.00 27.59
C GLU A 325 10.50 11.69 26.11
N LYS A 326 9.38 11.54 25.40
CA LYS A 326 9.33 11.25 23.97
C LYS A 326 8.29 12.13 23.29
N SER A 327 8.43 12.31 21.99
CA SER A 327 7.49 13.12 21.24
C SER A 327 6.12 12.45 21.15
N GLY A 328 5.06 13.19 21.46
CA GLY A 328 3.69 12.72 21.36
C GLY A 328 2.68 13.87 21.39
N ASN A 329 1.45 13.60 20.97
CA ASN A 329 0.43 14.62 20.90
C ASN A 329 -0.44 14.63 22.18
N PRO A 330 -0.45 15.72 22.96
CA PRO A 330 -1.18 15.81 24.22
C PRO A 330 -2.68 16.08 24.03
N ALA A 331 -3.22 16.19 22.81
CA ALA A 331 -4.67 16.35 22.59
C ALA A 331 -5.45 15.10 22.94
N PHE A 332 -4.86 13.92 22.76
CA PHE A 332 -5.52 12.62 22.90
C PHE A 332 -5.75 12.19 24.36
N GLN A 333 -5.94 13.10 25.31
CA GLN A 333 -5.83 12.75 26.73
C GLN A 333 -6.90 11.75 27.19
N CYS A 334 -6.50 10.80 28.04
CA CYS A 334 -7.38 9.88 28.74
C CYS A 334 -6.97 9.82 30.20
N LYS A 335 -7.91 10.10 31.13
CA LYS A 335 -7.66 10.10 32.59
C LYS A 335 -6.44 10.95 33.00
N GLY A 336 -6.24 12.10 32.33
CA GLY A 336 -5.12 13.02 32.60
C GLY A 336 -3.77 12.56 32.06
N GLN A 337 -3.72 11.45 31.31
CA GLN A 337 -2.52 10.96 30.65
C GLN A 337 -2.52 11.37 29.17
N PRO A 338 -1.35 11.62 28.55
CA PRO A 338 -1.23 12.06 27.15
C PRO A 338 -1.37 10.88 26.17
N THR A 339 -2.48 10.15 26.28
CA THR A 339 -2.76 8.91 25.53
C THR A 339 -4.26 8.72 25.41
N TRP A 340 -4.72 8.19 24.28
CA TRP A 340 -6.15 7.96 24.03
C TRP A 340 -6.71 6.78 24.84
N ALA A 341 -5.86 5.90 25.36
CA ALA A 341 -6.26 4.80 26.24
C ALA A 341 -5.35 4.72 27.48
N TRP A 342 -5.91 4.35 28.62
CA TRP A 342 -5.16 4.23 29.87
C TRP A 342 -5.61 3.05 30.73
N PHE A 343 -4.66 2.20 31.13
CA PHE A 343 -4.92 1.15 32.09
C PHE A 343 -4.66 1.66 33.52
N ASN A 344 -5.72 1.78 34.31
CA ASN A 344 -5.61 2.30 35.68
C ASN A 344 -5.25 1.21 36.69
N ALA A 345 -3.95 0.89 36.79
CA ALA A 345 -3.41 -0.02 37.79
C ALA A 345 -2.53 0.73 38.83
N PRO A 346 -2.45 0.24 40.08
CA PRO A 346 -3.19 -0.90 40.64
C PRO A 346 -4.60 -0.53 41.15
N ALA A 347 -4.99 0.75 41.06
CA ALA A 347 -6.18 1.27 41.75
C ALA A 347 -7.50 0.61 41.29
N GLU A 348 -7.70 0.43 39.99
CA GLU A 348 -8.98 -0.05 39.44
C GLU A 348 -8.84 -1.29 38.54
N MET A 349 -7.63 -1.61 38.08
CA MET A 349 -7.33 -2.74 37.20
C MET A 349 -8.21 -2.75 35.92
N LYS A 350 -8.49 -1.56 35.38
CA LYS A 350 -9.43 -1.35 34.27
C LYS A 350 -8.87 -0.41 33.21
N TRP A 351 -9.20 -0.69 31.94
CA TRP A 351 -8.95 0.22 30.81
C TRP A 351 -9.98 1.35 30.72
N TYR A 352 -9.46 2.53 30.40
CA TYR A 352 -10.19 3.74 30.05
C TYR A 352 -9.85 4.13 28.63
N TYR A 353 -10.82 4.69 27.91
CA TYR A 353 -10.67 5.11 26.53
C TYR A 353 -11.24 6.52 26.37
N ASN A 354 -10.53 7.35 25.62
CA ASN A 354 -11.08 8.55 25.01
C ASN A 354 -11.56 8.18 23.60
N ASN A 355 -12.87 7.95 23.49
CA ASN A 355 -13.54 7.61 22.24
C ASN A 355 -14.11 8.86 21.55
N ASN A 356 -13.52 10.03 21.81
CA ASN A 356 -13.92 11.23 21.10
C ASN A 356 -13.46 11.18 19.64
N VAL A 357 -14.16 11.92 18.80
CA VAL A 357 -13.72 12.33 17.49
C VAL A 357 -12.64 13.38 17.67
N PHE A 358 -11.49 13.15 17.06
CA PHE A 358 -10.42 14.14 16.95
C PHE A 358 -10.38 14.66 15.52
N ALA A 359 -10.31 15.97 15.37
CA ALA A 359 -9.89 16.57 14.11
C ALA A 359 -8.36 16.54 14.06
N ILE A 360 -7.80 16.18 12.91
CA ILE A 360 -6.36 16.11 12.68
C ILE A 360 -6.03 17.01 11.50
N GLN A 361 -5.15 18.01 11.70
CA GLN A 361 -4.53 18.74 10.61
C GLN A 361 -3.39 17.88 10.04
N THR A 362 -3.37 17.70 8.71
CA THR A 362 -2.36 16.90 8.02
C THR A 362 -1.01 17.59 7.93
N ALA A 363 0.03 16.84 7.55
CA ALA A 363 1.41 17.34 7.50
C ALA A 363 1.59 18.55 6.57
N ASP A 364 0.78 18.64 5.51
CA ASP A 364 0.80 19.75 4.55
C ASP A 364 0.19 21.06 5.07
N GLY A 365 -0.54 21.01 6.19
CA GLY A 365 -1.26 22.14 6.78
C GLY A 365 -2.52 22.60 6.01
N LYS A 366 -2.90 21.90 4.94
CA LYS A 366 -3.98 22.29 4.02
C LYS A 366 -5.23 21.42 4.14
N HIS A 367 -5.07 20.19 4.62
CA HIS A 367 -6.17 19.24 4.74
C HIS A 367 -6.39 18.81 6.20
N TRP A 368 -7.55 18.20 6.42
CA TRP A 368 -7.94 17.67 7.72
C TRP A 368 -8.51 16.26 7.60
N ALA A 369 -8.36 15.48 8.67
CA ALA A 369 -9.07 14.23 8.88
C ALA A 369 -9.91 14.30 10.16
N LYS A 370 -10.94 13.46 10.25
CA LYS A 370 -11.56 13.10 11.53
C LYS A 370 -11.17 11.68 11.88
N ILE A 371 -10.77 11.42 13.12
CA ILE A 371 -10.45 10.08 13.63
C ILE A 371 -11.24 9.79 14.90
N ILE A 372 -11.70 8.55 15.07
CA ILE A 372 -12.23 8.04 16.34
C ILE A 372 -11.54 6.73 16.69
N MET A 373 -10.96 6.66 17.87
CA MET A 373 -10.35 5.43 18.37
C MET A 373 -11.46 4.50 18.90
N LYS A 374 -11.42 3.22 18.51
CA LYS A 374 -12.50 2.26 18.79
C LYS A 374 -12.14 1.32 19.92
N THR A 375 -11.04 0.59 19.76
CA THR A 375 -10.64 -0.44 20.73
C THR A 375 -9.13 -0.54 20.88
N TYR A 376 -8.68 -0.78 22.12
CA TYR A 376 -7.32 -1.22 22.42
C TYR A 376 -7.36 -2.59 23.07
N LYS A 377 -6.82 -3.62 22.42
CA LYS A 377 -6.93 -5.01 22.91
C LYS A 377 -5.78 -5.46 23.84
N GLY A 378 -5.14 -4.50 24.52
CA GLY A 378 -4.09 -4.80 25.50
C GLY A 378 -2.74 -5.19 24.86
N THR A 379 -1.77 -5.50 25.72
CA THR A 379 -0.43 -5.93 25.33
C THR A 379 -0.44 -7.42 24.94
N ASN A 380 0.22 -7.79 23.84
CA ASN A 380 0.34 -9.15 23.26
C ASN A 380 -0.73 -9.60 22.24
N GLU A 381 -1.68 -8.73 21.88
CA GLU A 381 -2.62 -9.01 20.78
C GLU A 381 -2.16 -8.35 19.46
N LYS A 382 -2.24 -9.06 18.33
CA LYS A 382 -1.96 -8.48 17.00
C LYS A 382 -3.12 -7.56 16.59
N GLY A 383 -2.83 -6.39 16.01
CA GLY A 383 -3.86 -5.43 15.62
C GLY A 383 -4.58 -4.82 16.84
N ASN A 384 -3.83 -4.56 17.90
CA ASN A 384 -4.35 -4.16 19.19
C ASN A 384 -4.85 -2.72 19.25
N ILE A 385 -4.77 -1.94 18.17
CA ILE A 385 -5.39 -0.62 18.06
C ILE A 385 -6.35 -0.67 16.87
N GLU A 386 -7.58 -0.23 17.07
CA GLU A 386 -8.58 -0.05 16.02
C GLU A 386 -9.03 1.40 16.01
N PHE A 387 -9.06 2.03 14.84
CA PHE A 387 -9.62 3.36 14.66
C PHE A 387 -10.43 3.46 13.37
N GLU A 388 -11.39 4.37 13.35
CA GLU A 388 -12.06 4.79 12.13
C GLU A 388 -11.58 6.19 11.75
N TYR A 389 -11.54 6.51 10.46
CA TYR A 389 -11.28 7.87 10.01
C TYR A 389 -12.12 8.27 8.79
N VAL A 390 -12.26 9.59 8.63
CA VAL A 390 -12.83 10.26 7.45
C VAL A 390 -11.79 11.25 6.94
N TYR A 391 -11.46 11.15 5.65
CA TYR A 391 -10.54 12.05 4.96
C TYR A 391 -10.96 12.22 3.49
N PRO A 392 -10.86 13.44 2.92
CA PRO A 392 -10.65 14.70 3.64
C PRO A 392 -11.90 15.08 4.45
N ALA A 393 -11.68 15.69 5.60
CA ALA A 393 -12.71 16.33 6.41
C ALA A 393 -12.81 17.81 6.03
N LYS A 394 -14.04 18.33 5.95
CA LYS A 394 -14.33 19.74 5.65
C LYS A 394 -14.47 20.55 6.92
#